data_AF-A0A5K0XES6-F1
#
_entry.id   AF-A0A5K0XES6-F1
#
_cell.length_a   1.000
_cell.length_b   1.000
_cell.length_c   1.000
_cell.angle_alpha   90.00
_cell.angle_beta   90.00
_cell.angle_gamma   90.00
#
_symmetry.space_group_name_H-M   'P 1'
#
loop_
_entity.id
_entity.type
_entity.pdbx_description
1 polymer ?
#
loop_
_entity_poly.entity_id
_entity_poly.type
_entity_poly.pdbx_seq_one_letter_code
_entity_poly.pdbx_strand_id
1 'polypeptide(L)' 'EWWLLDVMYMFQKKVSTGADFNKSDAYLINSQPGALYNCSAA' A
#
# COMPACT_ATOMS: atom_id res chain seq x y z
N GLU A 1 0.28 4.17 5.89
CA GLU A 1 0.34 3.80 4.46
C GLU A 1 -0.61 2.64 4.19
N TRP A 2 -1.06 2.47 2.95
CA TRP A 2 -1.97 1.41 2.49
C TRP A 2 -1.52 0.87 1.13
N TRP A 3 -1.74 -0.44 0.90
CA TRP A 3 -1.49 -1.12 -0.36
C TRP A 3 -2.75 -1.85 -0.83
N LEU A 4 -3.03 -1.82 -2.13
CA LEU A 4 -4.13 -2.55 -2.75
C LEU A 4 -3.88 -4.06 -2.82
N LEU A 5 -2.62 -4.46 -2.91
CA LEU A 5 -2.21 -5.86 -2.90
C LEU A 5 -2.03 -6.36 -1.47
N ASP A 6 -2.19 -7.67 -1.29
CA ASP A 6 -1.87 -8.33 -0.02
C ASP A 6 -0.39 -8.11 0.34
N VAL A 7 -0.17 -7.61 1.56
CA VAL A 7 1.15 -7.22 2.04
C VAL A 7 2.06 -8.43 2.20
N MET A 8 1.53 -9.58 2.64
CA MET A 8 2.34 -10.78 2.84
C MET A 8 2.80 -11.39 1.53
N TYR A 9 1.95 -11.38 0.50
CA TYR A 9 2.32 -11.76 -0.85
C TYR A 9 3.45 -10.90 -1.39
N MET A 10 3.33 -9.57 -1.28
CA MET A 10 4.40 -8.65 -1.71
C MET A 10 5.68 -8.89 -0.91
N PHE A 11 5.59 -9.03 0.41
CA PHE A 11 6.73 -9.29 1.28
C PHE A 11 7.48 -10.56 0.88
N GLN A 12 6.79 -11.68 0.73
CA GLN A 12 7.41 -12.96 0.35
C GLN A 12 8.11 -12.87 -1.00
N LYS A 13 7.50 -12.17 -1.98
CA LYS A 13 8.10 -11.95 -3.30
C LYS A 13 9.38 -11.11 -3.22
N LYS A 14 9.40 -10.07 -2.40
CA LYS A 14 10.58 -9.19 -2.29
C LYS A 14 11.71 -9.85 -1.53
N VAL A 15 11.39 -10.56 -0.45
CA VAL A 15 12.37 -11.36 0.30
C VAL A 15 13.00 -12.46 -0.57
N SER A 16 12.21 -13.14 -1.42
CA SER A 16 12.75 -14.21 -2.28
C SER A 16 13.58 -13.70 -3.46
N THR A 17 13.36 -12.47 -3.92
CA THR A 17 14.06 -11.89 -5.08
C THR A 17 15.20 -10.95 -4.69
N GLY A 18 15.22 -10.46 -3.45
CA GLY A 18 16.16 -9.42 -3.00
C GLY A 18 15.88 -8.04 -3.60
N ALA A 19 14.73 -7.85 -4.26
CA ALA A 19 14.34 -6.57 -4.86
C ALA A 19 13.73 -5.61 -3.83
N ASP A 20 13.78 -4.31 -4.11
CA ASP A 20 13.17 -3.29 -3.26
C ASP A 20 11.65 -3.43 -3.13
N PHE A 21 11.13 -3.01 -1.98
CA PHE A 21 9.70 -3.03 -1.68
C PHE A 21 8.90 -2.09 -2.60
N ASN A 22 7.63 -2.44 -2.80
CA ASN A 22 6.71 -1.61 -3.59
C ASN A 22 6.35 -0.34 -2.81
N LYS A 23 6.27 0.79 -3.51
CA LYS A 23 5.67 2.01 -2.98
C LYS A 23 4.21 1.76 -2.59
N SER A 24 3.76 2.39 -1.51
CA SER A 24 2.37 2.37 -1.06
C SER A 24 1.42 3.04 -2.06
N ASP A 25 0.18 2.56 -2.11
CA ASP A 25 -0.88 3.12 -2.94
C ASP A 25 -1.51 4.37 -2.29
N ALA A 26 -1.50 4.44 -0.95
CA ALA A 26 -1.94 5.64 -0.24
C ALA A 26 -1.20 5.91 1.08
N TYR A 27 -1.03 7.18 1.40
CA TYR A 27 -0.75 7.64 2.76
C TYR A 27 -2.06 7.81 3.52
N LEU A 28 -2.04 7.61 4.84
CA LEU A 28 -3.25 7.59 5.66
C LEU A 28 -3.16 8.63 6.77
N ILE A 29 -4.30 9.23 7.09
CA ILE A 29 -4.55 9.95 8.35
C ILE A 29 -5.67 9.19 9.07
N ASN A 30 -5.39 8.64 10.25
CA ASN A 30 -6.34 7.83 11.04
C ASN A 30 -7.01 6.71 10.22
N SER A 31 -6.21 5.92 9.50
CA SER A 31 -6.66 4.83 8.63
C SER A 31 -7.51 5.23 7.41
N GLN A 32 -7.58 6.52 7.10
CA GLN A 32 -8.27 7.02 5.90
C GLN A 32 -7.27 7.63 4.90
N PRO A 33 -7.33 7.26 3.61
CA PRO A 33 -6.50 7.89 2.58
C PRO A 33 -6.80 9.39 2.40
N GLY A 34 -8.07 9.77 2.50
CA GLY A 34 -8.54 11.13 2.27
C GLY A 34 -8.98 11.38 0.82
N ALA A 35 -9.56 12.56 0.59
CA ALA A 35 -10.38 12.85 -0.60
C ALA A 35 -9.63 12.87 -1.94
N LEU A 36 -8.29 12.95 -1.94
CA LEU A 36 -7.47 12.93 -3.16
C LEU A 36 -7.22 11.50 -3.68
N TYR A 37 -7.52 10.47 -2.90
CA TYR A 37 -7.45 9.08 -3.32
C TYR A 37 -8.80 8.59 -3.84
N ASN A 38 -8.77 7.76 -4.87
CA ASN A 38 -9.98 7.25 -5.51
C ASN A 38 -10.87 6.53 -4.49
N CYS A 39 -12.19 6.73 -4.60
CA CYS A 39 -13.21 6.15 -3.71
C CYS A 39 -13.06 6.50 -2.21
N SER A 40 -12.23 7.47 -1.84
CA SER A 40 -11.97 7.87 -0.44
C SER A 40 -12.48 9.27 -0.11
N ALA A 41 -13.21 9.90 -1.04
CA ALA A 41 -13.98 11.11 -0.78
C ALA A 41 -15.25 10.77 0.03
N ALA A 42 -15.68 11.71 0.87
CA ALA A 42 -16.86 11.59 1.73
C ALA A 42 -18.17 11.50 0.94
#